data_AF-A0AAY4ERE2-F1
#
_entry.id   AF-A0AAY4ERE2-F1
#
_cell.length_a   1.000
_cell.length_b   1.000
_cell.length_c   1.000
_cell.angle_alpha   90.00
_cell.angle_beta   90.00
_cell.angle_gamma   90.00
#
_symmetry.space_group_name_H-M   'P 1'
#
loop_
_entity.id
_entity.type
_entity.pdbx_description
1 polymer ?
#
loop_
_entity_poly.entity_id
_entity_poly.type
_entity_poly.pdbx_seq_one_letter_code
_entity_poly.pdbx_strand_id
1 'polypeptide(L)'
;MPSACDSLVDDIEDMVSANDPTPHERHFSRTSVVPRARKRSVRHTAEELQADSVIPGTQKIWMRTWGCSHNSSDGEYMAGQLAASGYKMIDDPAEADLWLLNSCTVKNPAEDHFRNSIKKAHLQDKKVVVAGCVPQAQPRMDYLKGLSIIGVGNTCVMSVYVFSFEGHSVRLLGQKKDNGKRLGGARLDLPKIRKNPLIEIISINTGCLNACTYCKTKHARGDLASYPIEELVERARQSFQEGVCEIWLTSEDTGAYGRDIGTDLPSLLWKLVEEIPEGAMLRLGMTNPPYILEHLEEMAKILSHPRVYAFLHVPVQTASDSVLMDMKREYCVADFKHVVDFLKEQVPGITIATDIICGFPGETDADFEETMELVRSYRFPSLFINQFYPRPGTPAAKMDQVPAQVKKQRTKELSALFHSYNPYDHKVGERQHVLVTEESFDAKFYVAHNKFYEQVLVPKNSEFRGKMIEVDIYEAGKHYMKGRPVAASPVFTPSIAQPLLKGQVSGLTQVSANLMFLNGSSIFPRILVLKLQLESRLENQLTFYFMPPSIWPMALTCKPGIQQAEKPPLPKSSCCSYVDRRHLAFSLTVTAK
;
A
#
# COMPACT_ATOMS: atom_id res chain seq x y z
N MET A 1 51.36 1.59 -25.95
CA MET A 1 52.44 2.58 -25.76
C MET A 1 51.82 3.97 -25.69
N PRO A 2 52.39 4.85 -24.85
CA PRO A 2 51.62 5.81 -24.04
C PRO A 2 52.05 7.27 -24.28
N SER A 3 51.35 8.20 -23.64
CA SER A 3 51.96 9.43 -23.11
C SER A 3 51.08 9.86 -21.92
N ALA A 4 51.45 9.52 -20.68
CA ALA A 4 52.32 10.29 -19.78
C ALA A 4 51.69 11.66 -19.45
N CYS A 5 50.98 11.81 -18.32
CA CYS A 5 51.54 12.22 -17.02
C CYS A 5 52.44 13.45 -17.11
N ASP A 6 52.00 14.59 -16.56
CA ASP A 6 52.63 15.12 -15.34
C ASP A 6 51.78 16.24 -14.72
N SER A 7 52.10 16.51 -13.46
CA SER A 7 51.29 17.14 -12.44
C SER A 7 51.95 18.41 -11.89
N LEU A 8 51.12 19.20 -11.19
CA LEU A 8 51.44 20.14 -10.10
C LEU A 8 51.92 21.59 -10.41
N VAL A 9 51.03 22.51 -9.98
CA VAL A 9 51.22 23.76 -9.19
C VAL A 9 51.92 24.94 -9.85
N ASP A 10 51.21 26.07 -9.91
CA ASP A 10 51.74 27.41 -9.56
C ASP A 10 50.59 28.34 -9.12
N ASP A 11 50.66 28.73 -7.85
CA ASP A 11 50.34 30.02 -7.21
C ASP A 11 49.16 30.88 -7.68
N ILE A 12 48.16 30.99 -6.79
CA ILE A 12 47.25 32.14 -6.70
C ILE A 12 47.87 33.12 -5.70
N GLU A 13 48.78 33.95 -6.18
CA GLU A 13 49.07 35.26 -5.58
C GLU A 13 49.15 36.28 -6.74
N ASP A 14 48.48 37.42 -6.53
CA ASP A 14 48.43 38.64 -7.36
C ASP A 14 47.10 38.97 -8.02
N MET A 15 46.11 39.31 -7.19
CA MET A 15 45.00 40.19 -7.59
C MET A 15 44.44 41.02 -6.42
N VAL A 16 45.32 41.68 -5.65
CA VAL A 16 44.93 42.73 -4.69
C VAL A 16 45.49 44.06 -5.17
N SER A 17 44.61 44.99 -5.54
CA SER A 17 44.97 46.34 -5.97
C SER A 17 45.42 47.19 -4.78
N ALA A 18 46.46 48.00 -4.95
CA ALA A 18 47.10 48.84 -3.94
C ALA A 18 46.23 50.00 -3.39
N ASN A 19 44.91 49.99 -3.64
CA ASN A 19 43.96 51.01 -3.20
C ASN A 19 42.83 50.48 -2.29
N ASP A 20 42.88 49.21 -1.86
CA ASP A 20 41.87 48.68 -0.92
C ASP A 20 42.20 49.05 0.54
N PRO A 21 41.27 49.71 1.27
CA PRO A 21 41.52 50.17 2.63
C PRO A 21 41.62 48.99 3.60
N THR A 22 42.63 49.04 4.46
CA THR A 22 42.95 47.93 5.37
C THR A 22 41.87 47.77 6.45
N PRO A 23 41.68 46.55 7.00
CA PRO A 23 40.67 46.29 8.04
C PRO A 23 40.81 47.16 9.30
N HIS A 24 42.01 47.69 9.56
CA HIS A 24 42.30 48.56 10.70
C HIS A 24 41.84 50.02 10.50
N GLU A 25 41.66 50.48 9.25
CA GLU A 25 41.19 51.83 8.92
C GLU A 25 39.65 51.95 8.92
N ARG A 26 38.92 50.82 8.95
CA ARG A 26 37.45 50.81 8.98
C ARG A 26 36.85 51.08 10.37
N HIS A 27 37.66 51.08 11.43
CA HIS A 27 37.16 51.09 12.82
C HIS A 27 37.42 52.37 13.63
N PHE A 28 37.92 53.46 13.01
CA PHE A 28 38.11 54.74 13.70
C PHE A 28 37.57 55.91 12.89
N SER A 29 36.24 56.03 12.77
CA SER A 29 35.60 57.34 12.64
C SER A 29 34.09 57.24 12.85
N ARG A 30 33.64 57.60 14.06
CA ARG A 30 32.54 58.56 14.31
C ARG A 30 32.03 58.41 15.74
N THR A 31 32.73 59.12 16.62
CA THR A 31 32.18 59.58 17.89
C THR A 31 31.12 60.65 17.60
N SER A 32 29.99 60.59 18.32
CA SER A 32 28.86 61.54 18.34
C SER A 32 27.90 61.55 17.12
N VAL A 33 26.80 60.79 17.23
CA VAL A 33 25.57 61.05 16.47
C VAL A 33 24.39 61.10 17.46
N VAL A 34 23.86 62.31 17.65
CA VAL A 34 22.67 62.58 18.46
C VAL A 34 21.41 62.22 17.64
N PRO A 35 20.42 61.49 18.19
CA PRO A 35 19.24 61.10 17.43
C PRO A 35 18.35 62.31 17.17
N ARG A 36 18.27 62.78 15.92
CA ARG A 36 17.20 63.69 15.48
C ARG A 36 15.96 62.86 15.14
N ALA A 37 14.90 63.02 15.93
CA ALA A 37 13.58 62.47 15.65
C ALA A 37 13.03 63.07 14.34
N ARG A 38 13.11 62.31 13.25
CA ARG A 38 12.50 62.67 11.96
C ARG A 38 11.10 62.06 11.93
N LYS A 39 10.07 62.89 12.09
CA LYS A 39 8.67 62.54 11.81
C LYS A 39 8.60 62.01 10.37
N ARG A 40 8.48 60.69 10.21
CA ARG A 40 8.22 60.05 8.93
C ARG A 40 6.72 59.80 8.86
N SER A 41 6.07 60.47 7.91
CA SER A 41 4.65 60.30 7.63
C SER A 41 4.34 58.82 7.44
N VAL A 42 3.34 58.33 8.17
CA VAL A 42 2.74 57.01 7.96
C VAL A 42 2.23 56.97 6.52
N ARG A 43 2.98 56.35 5.62
CA ARG A 43 2.38 55.75 4.43
C ARG A 43 1.96 54.37 4.88
N HIS A 44 0.65 54.18 5.02
CA HIS A 44 0.05 52.85 5.04
C HIS A 44 0.31 52.22 3.66
N THR A 45 1.49 51.63 3.48
CA THR A 45 1.61 50.53 2.54
C THR A 45 0.98 49.35 3.25
N ALA A 46 -0.24 49.01 2.85
CA ALA A 46 -0.82 47.72 3.08
C ALA A 46 0.01 46.69 2.30
N GLU A 47 1.25 46.45 2.73
CA GLU A 47 1.87 45.16 2.51
C GLU A 47 1.20 44.25 3.54
N GLU A 48 0.11 43.62 3.10
CA GLU A 48 -0.28 42.35 3.68
C GLU A 48 0.97 41.47 3.65
N LEU A 49 1.60 41.33 4.81
CA LEU A 49 2.42 40.16 5.09
C LEU A 49 1.47 38.97 4.95
N GLN A 50 1.34 38.43 3.73
CA GLN A 50 0.94 37.04 3.51
C GLN A 50 2.07 36.17 4.07
N ALA A 51 2.20 36.16 5.40
CA ALA A 51 2.66 34.99 6.06
C ALA A 51 1.57 33.96 5.80
N ASP A 52 1.79 33.09 4.81
CA ASP A 52 0.99 31.89 4.61
C ASP A 52 0.97 31.18 5.97
N SER A 53 -0.09 31.40 6.71
CA SER A 53 -0.33 30.77 8.00
C SER A 53 -0.78 29.35 7.69
N VAL A 54 0.15 28.56 7.13
CA VAL A 54 -0.05 27.14 6.86
C VAL A 54 -0.06 26.48 8.23
N ILE A 55 -1.24 26.39 8.85
CA ILE A 55 -1.43 25.57 10.04
C ILE A 55 -1.23 24.12 9.57
N PRO A 56 -0.18 23.41 10.01
CA PRO A 56 0.05 22.02 9.61
C PRO A 56 -1.18 21.18 9.93
N GLY A 57 -1.62 20.35 8.98
CA GLY A 57 -2.80 19.48 9.16
C GLY A 57 -4.12 20.06 8.65
N THR A 58 -4.12 21.12 7.84
CA THR A 58 -5.33 21.60 7.12
C THR A 58 -5.23 21.48 5.60
N GLN A 59 -4.07 21.04 5.10
CA GLN A 59 -3.75 20.97 3.68
C GLN A 59 -4.62 19.92 2.96
N LYS A 60 -4.91 20.21 1.70
CA LYS A 60 -5.64 19.33 0.79
C LYS A 60 -4.67 18.37 0.11
N ILE A 61 -4.94 17.08 0.24
CA ILE A 61 -4.12 16.01 -0.33
C ILE A 61 -4.93 15.28 -1.38
N TRP A 62 -4.37 15.22 -2.59
CA TRP A 62 -4.88 14.31 -3.62
C TRP A 62 -4.02 13.06 -3.65
N MET A 63 -4.65 11.90 -3.52
CA MET A 63 -3.97 10.61 -3.57
C MET A 63 -4.41 9.83 -4.80
N ARG A 64 -3.43 9.25 -5.50
CA ARG A 64 -3.69 8.33 -6.59
C ARG A 64 -2.89 7.05 -6.40
N THR A 65 -3.60 5.93 -6.40
CA THR A 65 -3.01 4.60 -6.30
C THR A 65 -3.19 3.84 -7.62
N TRP A 66 -2.12 3.22 -8.11
CA TRP A 66 -2.15 2.29 -9.24
C TRP A 66 -1.63 0.92 -8.82
N GLY A 67 -2.22 -0.16 -9.34
CA GLY A 67 -1.70 -1.52 -9.16
C GLY A 67 -2.70 -2.55 -8.67
N CYS A 68 -2.25 -3.40 -7.76
CA CYS A 68 -3.01 -4.51 -7.20
C CYS A 68 -3.84 -4.12 -5.96
N SER A 69 -4.64 -5.07 -5.47
CA SER A 69 -5.43 -4.94 -4.24
C SER A 69 -4.56 -4.69 -3.01
N HIS A 70 -3.42 -5.38 -2.85
CA HIS A 70 -2.46 -5.09 -1.77
C HIS A 70 -2.00 -3.62 -1.79
N ASN A 71 -1.57 -3.12 -2.96
CA ASN A 71 -1.15 -1.72 -3.07
C ASN A 71 -2.31 -0.74 -2.83
N SER A 72 -3.54 -1.14 -3.15
CA SER A 72 -4.74 -0.36 -2.85
C SER A 72 -4.98 -0.27 -1.35
N SER A 73 -4.87 -1.39 -0.63
CA SER A 73 -4.95 -1.44 0.84
C SER A 73 -3.90 -0.56 1.52
N ASP A 74 -2.65 -0.60 1.05
CA ASP A 74 -1.59 0.30 1.52
C ASP A 74 -1.98 1.78 1.33
N GLY A 75 -2.60 2.11 0.19
CA GLY A 75 -3.15 3.43 -0.09
C GLY A 75 -4.25 3.85 0.89
N GLU A 76 -5.17 2.95 1.21
CA GLU A 76 -6.27 3.21 2.16
C GLU A 76 -5.74 3.52 3.57
N TYR A 77 -4.71 2.79 4.03
CA TYR A 77 -4.02 3.07 5.29
C TYR A 77 -3.28 4.41 5.27
N MET A 78 -2.65 4.77 4.16
CA MET A 78 -1.99 6.09 4.03
C MET A 78 -3.02 7.21 4.12
N ALA A 79 -4.13 7.12 3.38
CA ALA A 79 -5.20 8.11 3.42
C ALA A 79 -5.86 8.19 4.80
N GLY A 80 -6.12 7.05 5.45
CA GLY A 80 -6.72 7.01 6.78
C GLY A 80 -5.85 7.68 7.84
N GLN A 81 -4.53 7.45 7.83
CA GLN A 81 -3.60 8.10 8.77
C GLN A 81 -3.50 9.62 8.55
N LEU A 82 -3.50 10.06 7.30
CA LEU A 82 -3.48 11.49 6.96
C LEU A 82 -4.78 12.18 7.40
N ALA A 83 -5.93 11.58 7.09
CA ALA A 83 -7.22 12.10 7.50
C ALA A 83 -7.40 12.09 9.02
N ALA A 84 -6.95 11.03 9.70
CA ALA A 84 -6.95 10.95 11.17
C ALA A 84 -6.09 12.03 11.83
N SER A 85 -5.17 12.65 11.08
CA SER A 85 -4.31 13.72 11.55
C SER A 85 -4.77 15.12 11.10
N GLY A 86 -5.96 15.22 10.48
CA GLY A 86 -6.62 16.48 10.12
C GLY A 86 -6.55 16.87 8.65
N TYR A 87 -5.72 16.20 7.84
CA TYR A 87 -5.59 16.52 6.41
C TYR A 87 -6.87 16.19 5.63
N LYS A 88 -7.19 17.01 4.64
CA LYS A 88 -8.38 16.82 3.81
C LYS A 88 -8.03 16.03 2.56
N MET A 89 -8.53 14.80 2.46
CA MET A 89 -8.43 14.00 1.24
C MET A 89 -9.43 14.55 0.20
N ILE A 90 -8.94 14.88 -0.99
CA ILE A 90 -9.76 15.43 -2.08
C ILE A 90 -9.68 14.57 -3.35
N ASP A 91 -10.73 14.65 -4.17
CA ASP A 91 -10.83 13.89 -5.42
C ASP A 91 -10.22 14.66 -6.63
N ASP A 92 -10.18 16.00 -6.60
CA ASP A 92 -9.64 16.84 -7.67
C ASP A 92 -8.13 17.12 -7.49
N PRO A 93 -7.25 16.68 -8.41
CA PRO A 93 -5.82 16.98 -8.35
C PRO A 93 -5.47 18.47 -8.43
N ALA A 94 -6.30 19.31 -9.05
CA ALA A 94 -6.01 20.73 -9.26
C ALA A 94 -6.04 21.52 -7.94
N GLU A 95 -7.01 21.20 -7.07
CA GLU A 95 -7.18 21.82 -5.76
C GLU A 95 -6.18 21.33 -4.70
N ALA A 96 -5.33 20.36 -5.02
CA ALA A 96 -4.44 19.73 -4.05
C ALA A 96 -3.23 20.60 -3.77
N ASP A 97 -2.86 20.69 -2.50
CA ASP A 97 -1.58 21.29 -2.06
C ASP A 97 -0.42 20.31 -2.24
N LEU A 98 -0.72 19.00 -2.16
CA LEU A 98 0.26 17.93 -2.30
C LEU A 98 -0.35 16.69 -2.97
N TRP A 99 0.44 16.06 -3.83
CA TRP A 99 0.08 14.81 -4.51
C TRP A 99 0.77 13.62 -3.86
N LEU A 100 -0.02 12.65 -3.39
CA LEU A 100 0.46 11.34 -2.98
C LEU A 100 0.27 10.35 -4.12
N LEU A 101 1.38 9.88 -4.69
CA LEU A 101 1.37 8.95 -5.81
C LEU A 101 1.85 7.58 -5.33
N ASN A 102 0.94 6.62 -5.24
CA ASN A 102 1.23 5.25 -4.80
C ASN A 102 1.25 4.27 -5.99
N SER A 103 2.33 3.50 -6.15
CA SER A 103 2.56 2.70 -7.36
C SER A 103 2.98 1.26 -7.07
N CYS A 104 2.59 0.36 -7.97
CA CYS A 104 2.89 -1.05 -7.92
C CYS A 104 3.89 -1.45 -9.03
N THR A 105 4.81 -2.37 -8.72
CA THR A 105 5.82 -2.88 -9.67
C THR A 105 5.32 -4.01 -10.55
N VAL A 106 4.09 -4.51 -10.35
CA VAL A 106 3.62 -5.74 -11.00
C VAL A 106 3.31 -5.50 -12.48
N LYS A 107 2.66 -4.38 -12.82
CA LYS A 107 2.21 -4.07 -14.19
C LYS A 107 2.93 -2.84 -14.74
N ASN A 108 3.54 -2.96 -15.93
CA ASN A 108 4.27 -1.86 -16.57
C ASN A 108 3.44 -0.59 -16.82
N PRO A 109 2.21 -0.69 -17.34
CA PRO A 109 1.37 0.50 -17.52
C PRO A 109 1.17 1.30 -16.22
N ALA A 110 1.11 0.62 -15.07
CA ALA A 110 1.01 1.30 -13.78
C ALA A 110 2.27 2.13 -13.45
N GLU A 111 3.46 1.60 -13.74
CA GLU A 111 4.73 2.31 -13.57
C GLU A 111 4.85 3.49 -14.55
N ASP A 112 4.37 3.34 -15.79
CA ASP A 112 4.35 4.42 -16.78
C ASP A 112 3.40 5.55 -16.40
N HIS A 113 2.17 5.23 -15.97
CA HIS A 113 1.21 6.23 -15.48
C HIS A 113 1.74 6.98 -14.24
N PHE A 114 2.39 6.26 -13.33
CA PHE A 114 3.03 6.83 -12.16
C PHE A 114 4.13 7.83 -12.55
N ARG A 115 5.07 7.44 -13.43
CA ARG A 115 6.13 8.32 -13.93
C ARG A 115 5.56 9.55 -14.64
N ASN A 116 4.53 9.37 -15.47
CA ASN A 116 3.90 10.49 -16.20
C ASN A 116 3.18 11.45 -15.24
N SER A 117 2.57 10.94 -14.17
CA SER A 117 1.92 11.75 -13.14
C SER A 117 2.92 12.58 -12.35
N ILE A 118 4.09 12.02 -12.03
CA ILE A 118 5.20 12.76 -11.42
C ILE A 118 5.61 13.92 -12.32
N LYS A 119 5.85 13.67 -13.62
CA LYS A 119 6.22 14.73 -14.58
C LYS A 119 5.16 15.83 -14.63
N LYS A 120 3.88 15.45 -14.69
CA LYS A 120 2.76 16.39 -14.70
C LYS A 120 2.72 17.26 -13.43
N ALA A 121 2.96 16.67 -12.27
CA ALA A 121 2.98 17.38 -11.00
C ALA A 121 4.10 18.45 -10.97
N HIS A 122 5.30 18.11 -11.47
CA HIS A 122 6.41 19.06 -11.57
C HIS A 122 6.10 20.22 -12.52
N LEU A 123 5.45 19.94 -13.65
CA LEU A 123 5.01 20.98 -14.59
C LEU A 123 3.96 21.92 -13.99
N GLN A 124 3.22 21.47 -12.97
CA GLN A 124 2.20 22.24 -12.27
C GLN A 124 2.69 22.81 -10.92
N ASP A 125 4.00 22.73 -10.65
CA ASP A 125 4.63 23.16 -9.40
C ASP A 125 3.95 22.59 -8.14
N LYS A 126 3.47 21.35 -8.22
CA LYS A 126 2.84 20.64 -7.10
C LYS A 126 3.88 19.92 -6.27
N LYS A 127 3.73 19.93 -4.93
CA LYS A 127 4.52 19.09 -4.03
C LYS A 127 4.14 17.62 -4.22
N VAL A 128 5.13 16.73 -4.28
CA VAL A 128 4.92 15.30 -4.56
C VAL A 128 5.58 14.42 -3.51
N VAL A 129 4.78 13.50 -2.97
CA VAL A 129 5.25 12.35 -2.20
C VAL A 129 4.95 11.10 -3.00
N VAL A 130 5.94 10.22 -3.14
CA VAL A 130 5.77 8.95 -3.82
C VAL A 130 5.77 7.79 -2.84
N ALA A 131 4.98 6.77 -3.13
CA ALA A 131 4.85 5.58 -2.30
C ALA A 131 4.74 4.28 -3.13
N GLY A 132 4.87 3.17 -2.43
CA GLY A 132 4.58 1.83 -2.95
C GLY A 132 5.80 1.07 -3.47
N CYS A 133 5.54 0.00 -4.21
CA CYS A 133 6.56 -0.96 -4.62
C CYS A 133 7.62 -0.37 -5.56
N VAL A 134 7.26 0.55 -6.48
CA VAL A 134 8.21 1.09 -7.48
C VAL A 134 9.33 1.88 -6.82
N PRO A 135 9.04 2.91 -6.00
CA PRO A 135 10.10 3.67 -5.35
C PRO A 135 10.84 2.83 -4.29
N GLN A 136 10.23 1.78 -3.73
CA GLN A 136 10.90 0.84 -2.82
C GLN A 136 11.90 -0.07 -3.55
N ALA A 137 11.51 -0.69 -4.67
CA ALA A 137 12.37 -1.60 -5.42
C ALA A 137 13.46 -0.88 -6.23
N GLN A 138 13.21 0.38 -6.64
CA GLN A 138 14.09 1.14 -7.51
C GLN A 138 14.21 2.62 -7.07
N PRO A 139 14.72 2.89 -5.86
CA PRO A 139 14.73 4.24 -5.26
C PRO A 139 15.69 5.23 -5.94
N ARG A 140 16.55 4.75 -6.85
CA ARG A 140 17.61 5.53 -7.52
C ARG A 140 17.24 5.96 -8.94
N MET A 141 16.00 5.73 -9.40
CA MET A 141 15.57 6.20 -10.71
C MET A 141 15.61 7.72 -10.79
N ASP A 142 16.00 8.26 -11.95
CA ASP A 142 16.25 9.69 -12.11
C ASP A 142 15.02 10.56 -11.82
N TYR A 143 13.83 10.11 -12.23
CA TYR A 143 12.58 10.84 -12.00
C TYR A 143 12.11 10.83 -10.54
N LEU A 144 12.79 10.09 -9.66
CA LEU A 144 12.53 10.06 -8.20
C LEU A 144 13.53 10.91 -7.41
N LYS A 145 14.54 11.50 -8.06
CA LYS A 145 15.53 12.36 -7.39
C LYS A 145 14.85 13.59 -6.81
N GLY A 146 15.20 13.95 -5.57
CA GLY A 146 14.63 15.08 -4.86
C GLY A 146 13.20 14.89 -4.31
N LEU A 147 12.53 13.77 -4.62
CA LEU A 147 11.22 13.47 -4.08
C LEU A 147 11.29 12.77 -2.72
N SER A 148 10.28 13.01 -1.90
CA SER A 148 10.03 12.24 -0.69
C SER A 148 9.42 10.88 -1.01
N ILE A 149 9.92 9.83 -0.36
CA ILE A 149 9.60 8.44 -0.63
C ILE A 149 9.09 7.74 0.64
N ILE A 150 7.93 7.09 0.52
CA ILE A 150 7.37 6.18 1.51
C ILE A 150 7.48 4.75 0.96
N GLY A 151 8.38 3.97 1.54
CA GLY A 151 8.56 2.57 1.25
C GLY A 151 7.40 1.71 1.73
N VAL A 152 7.26 0.52 1.15
CA VAL A 152 6.21 -0.43 1.52
C VAL A 152 6.29 -0.81 3.01
N GLY A 153 5.14 -0.91 3.69
CA GLY A 153 5.04 -1.27 5.11
C GLY A 153 5.42 -0.15 6.09
N ASN A 154 5.78 1.04 5.60
CA ASN A 154 6.07 2.17 6.48
C ASN A 154 4.78 2.87 6.95
N THR A 155 4.59 2.92 8.26
CA THR A 155 3.46 3.57 8.91
C THR A 155 3.74 5.03 9.30
N CYS A 156 4.97 5.53 9.13
CA CYS A 156 5.33 6.90 9.46
C CYS A 156 4.97 7.86 8.32
N VAL A 157 3.72 7.79 7.86
CA VAL A 157 3.22 8.62 6.74
C VAL A 157 3.28 10.09 7.15
N MET A 158 2.86 10.42 8.36
CA MET A 158 2.75 11.80 8.83
C MET A 158 4.06 12.59 8.77
N SER A 159 5.15 12.02 9.27
CA SER A 159 6.44 12.72 9.32
C SER A 159 6.94 13.05 7.92
N VAL A 160 6.81 12.13 6.96
CA VAL A 160 7.22 12.37 5.57
C VAL A 160 6.47 13.54 4.98
N TYR A 161 5.17 13.68 5.28
CA TYR A 161 4.35 14.76 4.73
C TYR A 161 4.73 16.11 5.29
N VAL A 162 4.85 16.22 6.62
CA VAL A 162 5.23 17.48 7.28
C VAL A 162 6.55 18.00 6.71
N PHE A 163 7.57 17.14 6.66
CA PHE A 163 8.87 17.53 6.09
C PHE A 163 8.80 17.84 4.59
N SER A 164 7.96 17.13 3.82
CA SER A 164 7.77 17.44 2.38
C SER A 164 7.11 18.79 2.16
N PHE A 165 6.18 19.19 3.05
CA PHE A 165 5.59 20.53 3.03
C PHE A 165 6.61 21.61 3.37
N GLU A 166 7.54 21.33 4.28
CA GLU A 166 8.65 22.22 4.65
C GLU A 166 9.76 22.29 3.58
N GLY A 167 9.65 21.53 2.49
CA GLY A 167 10.62 21.52 1.39
C GLY A 167 11.78 20.54 1.57
N HIS A 168 11.74 19.71 2.61
CA HIS A 168 12.71 18.65 2.85
C HIS A 168 12.31 17.37 2.12
N SER A 169 13.29 16.69 1.51
CA SER A 169 13.08 15.35 0.96
C SER A 169 13.35 14.29 2.03
N VAL A 170 12.38 13.43 2.31
CA VAL A 170 12.51 12.33 3.28
C VAL A 170 12.36 10.99 2.56
N ARG A 171 13.27 10.05 2.81
CA ARG A 171 13.24 8.71 2.22
C ARG A 171 13.12 7.64 3.31
N LEU A 172 11.93 7.09 3.47
CA LEU A 172 11.67 5.96 4.38
C LEU A 172 11.64 4.66 3.59
N LEU A 173 12.80 4.02 3.43
CA LEU A 173 12.94 2.76 2.67
C LEU A 173 13.22 1.55 3.57
N GLY A 174 13.41 1.78 4.87
CA GLY A 174 13.67 0.73 5.84
C GLY A 174 12.46 -0.20 6.01
N GLN A 175 12.75 -1.48 6.18
CA GLN A 175 11.73 -2.46 6.59
C GLN A 175 11.74 -2.59 8.11
N LYS A 176 10.57 -2.44 8.73
CA LYS A 176 10.45 -2.59 10.19
C LYS A 176 10.70 -4.04 10.60
N LYS A 177 11.50 -4.20 11.64
CA LYS A 177 11.70 -5.46 12.35
C LYS A 177 11.30 -5.27 13.80
N ASP A 178 10.58 -6.23 14.35
CA ASP A 178 10.30 -6.31 15.78
C ASP A 178 11.01 -7.54 16.35
N ASN A 179 11.85 -7.34 17.37
CA ASN A 179 12.69 -8.39 17.97
C ASN A 179 13.45 -9.25 16.93
N GLY A 180 13.90 -8.63 15.83
CA GLY A 180 14.62 -9.30 14.74
C GLY A 180 13.74 -10.00 13.69
N LYS A 181 12.44 -10.19 13.95
CA LYS A 181 11.47 -10.72 12.98
C LYS A 181 10.86 -9.62 12.13
N ARG A 182 10.61 -9.91 10.85
CA ARG A 182 9.85 -8.99 9.99
C ARG A 182 8.38 -8.99 10.40
N LEU A 183 7.78 -7.82 10.40
CA LEU A 183 6.34 -7.67 10.63
C LEU A 183 5.58 -7.92 9.33
N GLY A 184 4.32 -8.36 9.43
CA GLY A 184 3.43 -8.62 8.29
C GLY A 184 3.10 -7.38 7.43
N GLY A 185 3.55 -6.20 7.85
CA GLY A 185 3.34 -4.93 7.16
C GLY A 185 2.97 -3.82 8.15
N ALA A 186 2.07 -2.94 7.72
CA ALA A 186 1.45 -1.94 8.58
C ALA A 186 0.56 -2.61 9.65
N ARG A 187 0.41 -2.06 10.85
CA ARG A 187 -0.51 -2.66 11.83
C ARG A 187 -1.95 -2.62 11.29
N LEU A 188 -2.70 -3.71 11.49
CA LEU A 188 -4.06 -3.84 10.95
C LEU A 188 -5.08 -2.94 11.66
N ASP A 189 -4.76 -2.47 12.86
CA ASP A 189 -5.58 -1.53 13.65
C ASP A 189 -5.42 -0.07 13.22
N LEU A 190 -4.61 0.21 12.19
CA LEU A 190 -4.43 1.56 11.68
C LEU A 190 -5.69 2.07 10.97
N PRO A 191 -5.94 3.38 11.02
CA PRO A 191 -7.09 3.96 10.35
C PRO A 191 -6.98 3.82 8.83
N LYS A 192 -8.13 3.55 8.18
CA LYS A 192 -8.26 3.46 6.72
C LYS A 192 -9.33 4.39 6.19
N ILE A 193 -9.12 4.93 4.98
CA ILE A 193 -10.23 5.43 4.15
C ILE A 193 -10.44 4.42 3.03
N ARG A 194 -11.56 3.70 3.07
CA ARG A 194 -11.92 2.73 2.05
C ARG A 194 -12.27 3.43 0.75
N LYS A 195 -11.78 2.90 -0.38
CA LYS A 195 -12.18 3.39 -1.70
C LYS A 195 -13.64 3.02 -2.00
N ASN A 196 -14.03 1.81 -1.64
CA ASN A 196 -15.43 1.35 -1.65
C ASN A 196 -15.85 1.06 -0.19
N PRO A 197 -16.79 1.81 0.40
CA PRO A 197 -17.18 1.59 1.78
C PRO A 197 -17.78 0.22 2.08
N LEU A 198 -18.24 -0.50 1.05
CA LEU A 198 -18.83 -1.84 1.17
C LEU A 198 -17.80 -2.98 1.18
N ILE A 199 -16.54 -2.69 0.84
CA ILE A 199 -15.49 -3.70 0.64
C ILE A 199 -14.29 -3.37 1.54
N GLU A 200 -13.86 -4.33 2.36
CA GLU A 200 -12.57 -4.26 3.05
C GLU A 200 -11.52 -5.11 2.33
N ILE A 201 -10.35 -4.53 2.08
CA ILE A 201 -9.18 -5.28 1.58
C ILE A 201 -8.23 -5.56 2.74
N ILE A 202 -8.06 -6.83 3.10
CA ILE A 202 -7.15 -7.28 4.18
C ILE A 202 -5.93 -7.97 3.57
N SER A 203 -4.75 -7.39 3.80
CA SER A 203 -3.47 -8.03 3.48
C SER A 203 -3.11 -9.04 4.57
N ILE A 204 -3.09 -10.33 4.25
CA ILE A 204 -2.87 -11.40 5.24
C ILE A 204 -1.38 -11.63 5.56
N ASN A 205 -0.50 -11.19 4.66
CA ASN A 205 0.95 -11.17 4.83
C ASN A 205 1.57 -10.13 3.89
N THR A 206 2.85 -9.82 4.11
CA THR A 206 3.69 -9.10 3.15
C THR A 206 4.86 -9.99 2.73
N GLY A 207 5.36 -9.75 1.53
CA GLY A 207 6.51 -10.44 1.00
C GLY A 207 6.16 -11.79 0.38
N CYS A 208 7.16 -12.44 -0.20
CA CYS A 208 6.96 -13.66 -0.98
C CYS A 208 8.12 -14.63 -0.76
N LEU A 209 7.82 -15.93 -0.74
CA LEU A 209 8.83 -16.99 -0.68
C LEU A 209 9.50 -17.23 -2.04
N ASN A 210 8.74 -17.09 -3.13
CA ASN A 210 9.18 -17.38 -4.50
C ASN A 210 10.40 -16.54 -4.96
N ALA A 211 11.18 -17.11 -5.88
CA ALA A 211 12.38 -16.50 -6.46
C ALA A 211 12.29 -16.30 -7.99
N CYS A 212 11.11 -15.96 -8.50
CA CYS A 212 10.85 -15.85 -9.94
C CYS A 212 11.82 -14.88 -10.64
N THR A 213 12.33 -15.28 -11.81
CA THR A 213 13.42 -14.56 -12.51
C THR A 213 13.03 -13.20 -13.08
N TYR A 214 11.73 -12.89 -13.13
CA TYR A 214 11.18 -11.64 -13.67
C TYR A 214 10.52 -10.73 -12.63
N CYS A 215 10.23 -11.25 -11.45
CA CYS A 215 9.39 -10.57 -10.47
C CYS A 215 10.19 -9.58 -9.62
N LYS A 216 9.67 -8.36 -9.43
CA LYS A 216 10.27 -7.36 -8.52
C LYS A 216 9.59 -7.30 -7.15
N THR A 217 8.55 -8.09 -6.94
CA THR A 217 7.80 -8.11 -5.69
C THR A 217 8.68 -8.41 -4.48
N LYS A 218 9.57 -9.41 -4.56
CA LYS A 218 10.50 -9.75 -3.46
C LYS A 218 11.50 -8.62 -3.17
N HIS A 219 11.95 -7.88 -4.20
CA HIS A 219 12.78 -6.69 -4.01
C HIS A 219 12.02 -5.54 -3.33
N ALA A 220 10.72 -5.39 -3.60
CA ALA A 220 9.89 -4.36 -2.99
C ALA A 220 9.46 -4.72 -1.56
N ARG A 221 8.95 -5.93 -1.36
CA ARG A 221 8.23 -6.35 -0.15
C ARG A 221 9.02 -7.27 0.77
N GLY A 222 10.13 -7.82 0.29
CA GLY A 222 10.98 -8.75 1.04
C GLY A 222 10.45 -10.19 1.06
N ASP A 223 10.99 -10.97 1.99
CA ASP A 223 10.56 -12.32 2.30
C ASP A 223 9.23 -12.31 3.06
N LEU A 224 8.53 -13.46 3.03
CA LEU A 224 7.26 -13.68 3.70
C LEU A 224 7.31 -13.26 5.18
N ALA A 225 6.34 -12.46 5.58
CA ALA A 225 6.00 -12.16 6.95
C ALA A 225 4.47 -12.12 7.07
N SER A 226 3.90 -13.04 7.85
CA SER A 226 2.45 -13.20 8.02
C SER A 226 1.93 -12.48 9.27
N TYR A 227 0.69 -12.01 9.23
CA TYR A 227 -0.01 -11.57 10.45
C TYR A 227 -0.55 -12.78 11.22
N PRO A 228 -0.60 -12.73 12.56
CA PRO A 228 -1.32 -13.71 13.36
C PRO A 228 -2.81 -13.78 12.97
N ILE A 229 -3.39 -14.97 13.06
CA ILE A 229 -4.81 -15.21 12.71
C ILE A 229 -5.73 -14.27 13.50
N GLU A 230 -5.50 -14.12 14.80
CA GLU A 230 -6.36 -13.31 15.67
C GLU A 230 -6.42 -11.83 15.25
N GLU A 231 -5.32 -11.27 14.76
CA GLU A 231 -5.31 -9.87 14.26
C GLU A 231 -6.14 -9.73 12.98
N LEU A 232 -6.10 -10.74 12.11
CA LEU A 232 -6.87 -10.77 10.85
C LEU A 232 -8.37 -10.95 11.13
N VAL A 233 -8.71 -11.83 12.07
CA VAL A 233 -10.08 -12.08 12.53
C VAL A 233 -10.66 -10.82 13.17
N GLU A 234 -9.91 -10.14 14.05
CA GLU A 234 -10.37 -8.89 14.67
C GLU A 234 -10.58 -7.78 13.63
N ARG A 235 -9.69 -7.67 12.64
CA ARG A 235 -9.87 -6.70 11.55
C ARG A 235 -11.11 -7.00 10.69
N ALA A 236 -11.38 -8.28 10.41
CA ALA A 236 -12.58 -8.70 9.70
C ALA A 236 -13.85 -8.35 10.49
N ARG A 237 -13.89 -8.71 11.77
CA ARG A 237 -14.99 -8.40 12.70
C ARG A 237 -15.28 -6.90 12.76
N GLN A 238 -14.25 -6.08 12.97
CA GLN A 238 -14.37 -4.63 12.96
C GLN A 238 -14.95 -4.13 11.63
N SER A 239 -14.51 -4.67 10.50
CA SER A 239 -14.97 -4.22 9.19
C SER A 239 -16.47 -4.50 8.98
N PHE A 240 -16.96 -5.66 9.40
CA PHE A 240 -18.40 -5.96 9.35
C PHE A 240 -19.23 -5.06 10.28
N GLN A 241 -18.70 -4.70 11.45
CA GLN A 241 -19.33 -3.71 12.35
C GLN A 241 -19.35 -2.30 11.78
N GLU A 242 -18.50 -1.99 10.80
CA GLU A 242 -18.45 -0.70 10.08
C GLU A 242 -19.30 -0.72 8.79
N GLY A 243 -20.10 -1.77 8.58
CA GLY A 243 -21.06 -1.83 7.49
C GLY A 243 -20.54 -2.48 6.19
N VAL A 244 -19.35 -3.09 6.21
CA VAL A 244 -18.80 -3.83 5.07
C VAL A 244 -19.66 -5.08 4.80
N CYS A 245 -19.81 -5.47 3.53
CA CYS A 245 -20.49 -6.71 3.14
C CYS A 245 -19.61 -7.66 2.32
N GLU A 246 -18.39 -7.24 1.97
CA GLU A 246 -17.44 -8.05 1.22
C GLU A 246 -16.01 -7.87 1.75
N ILE A 247 -15.30 -8.97 2.00
CA ILE A 247 -13.88 -8.94 2.38
C ILE A 247 -13.04 -9.51 1.24
N TRP A 248 -12.01 -8.78 0.83
CA TRP A 248 -10.98 -9.24 -0.10
C TRP A 248 -9.70 -9.57 0.65
N LEU A 249 -9.34 -10.85 0.69
CA LEU A 249 -8.01 -11.24 1.15
C LEU A 249 -7.00 -11.01 0.04
N THR A 250 -5.88 -10.40 0.38
CA THR A 250 -4.80 -10.12 -0.57
C THR A 250 -3.44 -10.47 0.02
N SER A 251 -2.55 -10.86 -0.88
CA SER A 251 -1.16 -11.16 -0.62
C SER A 251 -0.42 -11.15 -1.97
N GLU A 252 0.90 -11.21 -1.91
CA GLU A 252 1.72 -11.62 -3.05
C GLU A 252 1.42 -13.06 -3.48
N ASP A 253 1.10 -13.91 -2.51
CA ASP A 253 0.71 -15.30 -2.69
C ASP A 253 -0.06 -15.76 -1.45
N THR A 254 -1.38 -15.86 -1.54
CA THR A 254 -2.19 -16.21 -0.37
C THR A 254 -1.93 -17.64 0.11
N GLY A 255 -1.58 -18.56 -0.79
CA GLY A 255 -1.27 -19.95 -0.43
C GLY A 255 -0.04 -20.09 0.47
N ALA A 256 0.87 -19.11 0.44
CA ALA A 256 2.06 -19.12 1.28
C ALA A 256 1.82 -18.68 2.74
N TYR A 257 0.61 -18.19 3.06
CA TYR A 257 0.29 -17.66 4.39
C TYR A 257 0.58 -18.68 5.50
N GLY A 258 1.13 -18.18 6.61
CA GLY A 258 1.26 -18.95 7.84
C GLY A 258 2.53 -19.80 7.95
N ARG A 259 3.22 -20.09 6.83
CA ARG A 259 4.44 -20.92 6.81
C ARG A 259 5.58 -20.39 7.70
N ASP A 260 5.66 -19.08 7.86
CA ASP A 260 6.67 -18.40 8.68
C ASP A 260 6.30 -18.31 10.18
N ILE A 261 5.04 -18.58 10.53
CA ILE A 261 4.52 -18.48 11.91
C ILE A 261 3.92 -19.80 12.43
N GLY A 262 4.03 -20.90 11.68
CA GLY A 262 3.58 -22.23 12.10
C GLY A 262 2.07 -22.44 12.01
N THR A 263 1.42 -21.81 11.03
CA THR A 263 0.00 -22.05 10.69
C THR A 263 -0.16 -22.15 9.17
N ASP A 264 -1.39 -22.19 8.67
CA ASP A 264 -1.69 -22.33 7.25
C ASP A 264 -2.90 -21.51 6.81
N LEU A 265 -3.09 -21.43 5.49
CA LEU A 265 -4.21 -20.70 4.89
C LEU A 265 -5.58 -21.28 5.27
N PRO A 266 -5.83 -22.61 5.20
CA PRO A 266 -7.13 -23.18 5.60
C PRO A 266 -7.54 -22.81 7.03
N SER A 267 -6.61 -22.87 8.00
CA SER A 267 -6.87 -22.52 9.40
C SER A 267 -7.36 -21.08 9.54
N LEU A 268 -6.72 -20.14 8.84
CA LEU A 268 -7.16 -18.75 8.78
C LEU A 268 -8.55 -18.62 8.15
N LEU A 269 -8.78 -19.28 7.01
CA LEU A 269 -10.03 -19.13 6.27
C LEU A 269 -11.23 -19.66 7.06
N TRP A 270 -11.09 -20.79 7.74
CA TRP A 270 -12.15 -21.31 8.62
C TRP A 270 -12.47 -20.34 9.75
N LYS A 271 -11.44 -19.75 10.38
CA LYS A 271 -11.63 -18.72 11.42
C LYS A 271 -12.29 -17.45 10.90
N LEU A 272 -11.94 -17.02 9.68
CA LEU A 272 -12.58 -15.85 9.07
C LEU A 272 -14.04 -16.12 8.74
N VAL A 273 -14.37 -17.30 8.19
CA VAL A 273 -15.73 -17.68 7.80
C VAL A 273 -16.71 -17.65 8.97
N GLU A 274 -16.25 -18.00 10.18
CA GLU A 274 -17.02 -17.89 11.44
C GLU A 274 -17.52 -16.46 11.70
N GLU A 275 -16.74 -15.44 11.32
CA GLU A 275 -17.05 -14.02 11.54
C GLU A 275 -17.91 -13.39 10.44
N ILE A 276 -18.06 -14.05 9.28
CA ILE A 276 -18.77 -13.47 8.13
C ILE A 276 -20.28 -13.53 8.39
N PRO A 277 -21.00 -12.39 8.36
CA PRO A 277 -22.45 -12.39 8.49
C PRO A 277 -23.12 -13.16 7.34
N GLU A 278 -24.37 -13.58 7.53
CA GLU A 278 -25.15 -14.14 6.44
C GLU A 278 -25.25 -13.16 5.26
N GLY A 279 -25.15 -13.67 4.03
CA GLY A 279 -25.14 -12.92 2.76
C GLY A 279 -23.91 -12.02 2.51
N ALA A 280 -22.98 -11.91 3.45
CA ALA A 280 -21.70 -11.26 3.21
C ALA A 280 -20.71 -12.28 2.60
N MET A 281 -19.71 -11.80 1.88
CA MET A 281 -18.86 -12.66 1.06
C MET A 281 -17.36 -12.46 1.32
N LEU A 282 -16.62 -13.57 1.34
CA LEU A 282 -15.16 -13.60 1.31
C LEU A 282 -14.67 -13.87 -0.10
N ARG A 283 -13.77 -13.02 -0.59
CA ARG A 283 -13.00 -13.26 -1.80
C ARG A 283 -11.56 -13.60 -1.44
N LEU A 284 -11.10 -14.77 -1.87
CA LEU A 284 -9.69 -15.13 -1.78
C LEU A 284 -8.89 -14.52 -2.93
N GLY A 285 -7.69 -14.04 -2.59
CA GLY A 285 -6.72 -13.50 -3.54
C GLY A 285 -6.03 -14.57 -4.38
N MET A 286 -4.97 -14.17 -5.08
CA MET A 286 -4.22 -15.11 -5.93
C MET A 286 -3.35 -16.06 -5.11
N THR A 287 -3.26 -17.30 -5.56
CA THR A 287 -2.41 -18.34 -4.97
C THR A 287 -1.60 -19.04 -6.06
N ASN A 288 -0.32 -19.29 -5.83
CA ASN A 288 0.48 -20.08 -6.77
C ASN A 288 0.19 -21.59 -6.60
N PRO A 289 0.35 -22.41 -7.66
CA PRO A 289 0.12 -23.86 -7.60
C PRO A 289 0.83 -24.62 -6.45
N PRO A 290 2.13 -24.40 -6.15
CA PRO A 290 2.85 -25.21 -5.16
C PRO A 290 2.18 -25.21 -3.79
N TYR A 291 1.71 -24.04 -3.34
CA TYR A 291 1.18 -23.90 -1.99
C TYR A 291 -0.29 -24.29 -1.88
N ILE A 292 -1.07 -24.17 -2.95
CA ILE A 292 -2.47 -24.60 -2.93
C ILE A 292 -2.60 -26.12 -3.03
N LEU A 293 -1.65 -26.79 -3.71
CA LEU A 293 -1.60 -28.25 -3.82
C LEU A 293 -1.56 -28.94 -2.46
N GLU A 294 -0.81 -28.38 -1.51
CA GLU A 294 -0.69 -28.93 -0.15
C GLU A 294 -2.01 -28.91 0.64
N HIS A 295 -2.99 -28.09 0.20
CA HIS A 295 -4.24 -27.85 0.93
C HIS A 295 -5.49 -28.03 0.06
N LEU A 296 -5.36 -28.72 -1.08
CA LEU A 296 -6.35 -28.68 -2.16
C LEU A 296 -7.75 -29.17 -1.74
N GLU A 297 -7.83 -30.23 -0.94
CA GLU A 297 -9.09 -30.78 -0.40
C GLU A 297 -9.80 -29.80 0.53
N GLU A 298 -9.07 -29.22 1.50
CA GLU A 298 -9.63 -28.25 2.43
C GLU A 298 -10.07 -26.97 1.71
N MET A 299 -9.29 -26.55 0.71
CA MET A 299 -9.63 -25.40 -0.12
C MET A 299 -10.90 -25.64 -0.94
N ALA A 300 -11.14 -26.85 -1.44
CA ALA A 300 -12.39 -27.18 -2.11
C ALA A 300 -13.60 -27.07 -1.15
N LYS A 301 -13.46 -27.54 0.10
CA LYS A 301 -14.50 -27.39 1.14
C LYS A 301 -14.78 -25.92 1.44
N ILE A 302 -13.73 -25.12 1.62
CA ILE A 302 -13.85 -23.68 1.91
C ILE A 302 -14.49 -22.92 0.74
N LEU A 303 -14.08 -23.18 -0.49
CA LEU A 303 -14.62 -22.52 -1.68
C LEU A 303 -16.10 -22.91 -1.94
N SER A 304 -16.52 -24.08 -1.48
CA SER A 304 -17.91 -24.51 -1.49
C SER A 304 -18.78 -23.82 -0.43
N HIS A 305 -18.18 -23.24 0.61
CA HIS A 305 -18.89 -22.59 1.70
C HIS A 305 -19.76 -21.41 1.20
N PRO A 306 -21.03 -21.26 1.63
CA PRO A 306 -21.94 -20.24 1.10
C PRO A 306 -21.46 -18.79 1.26
N ARG A 307 -20.61 -18.52 2.27
CA ARG A 307 -20.05 -17.19 2.58
C ARG A 307 -18.71 -16.89 1.90
N VAL A 308 -18.21 -17.78 1.05
CA VAL A 308 -16.95 -17.62 0.31
C VAL A 308 -17.28 -17.62 -1.18
N TYR A 309 -16.63 -16.80 -2.00
CA TYR A 309 -16.81 -16.93 -3.45
C TYR A 309 -16.17 -18.22 -3.96
N ALA A 310 -16.89 -18.97 -4.79
CA ALA A 310 -16.35 -20.10 -5.58
C ALA A 310 -15.55 -19.55 -6.76
N PHE A 311 -14.46 -18.85 -6.42
CA PHE A 311 -13.55 -18.19 -7.34
C PHE A 311 -12.14 -18.35 -6.82
N LEU A 312 -11.21 -18.73 -7.70
CA LEU A 312 -9.79 -18.77 -7.37
C LEU A 312 -8.94 -18.25 -8.51
N HIS A 313 -7.96 -17.41 -8.16
CA HIS A 313 -6.99 -16.92 -9.12
C HIS A 313 -5.69 -17.71 -8.98
N VAL A 314 -5.43 -18.59 -9.96
CA VAL A 314 -4.24 -19.46 -10.01
C VAL A 314 -3.43 -19.13 -11.26
N PRO A 315 -2.31 -18.40 -11.16
CA PRO A 315 -1.54 -18.00 -12.32
C PRO A 315 -0.69 -19.14 -12.87
N VAL A 316 -0.90 -19.54 -14.12
CA VAL A 316 -0.05 -20.53 -14.80
C VAL A 316 1.22 -19.89 -15.34
N GLN A 317 1.14 -18.63 -15.78
CA GLN A 317 2.17 -17.84 -16.47
C GLN A 317 2.50 -18.29 -17.89
N THR A 318 2.72 -19.59 -18.10
CA THR A 318 2.96 -20.21 -19.42
C THR A 318 2.67 -21.70 -19.31
N ALA A 319 2.27 -22.33 -20.42
CA ALA A 319 2.02 -23.76 -20.46
C ALA A 319 3.20 -24.59 -21.00
N SER A 320 4.42 -24.04 -20.98
CA SER A 320 5.66 -24.77 -21.28
C SER A 320 6.49 -24.98 -20.02
N ASP A 321 6.80 -26.23 -19.70
CA ASP A 321 7.63 -26.59 -18.54
C ASP A 321 9.07 -26.06 -18.66
N SER A 322 9.61 -25.97 -19.88
CA SER A 322 10.92 -25.35 -20.14
C SER A 322 10.90 -23.88 -19.72
N VAL A 323 9.89 -23.14 -20.15
CA VAL A 323 9.75 -21.72 -19.83
C VAL A 323 9.42 -21.51 -18.35
N LEU A 324 8.61 -22.38 -17.73
CA LEU A 324 8.36 -22.36 -16.28
C LEU A 324 9.64 -22.56 -15.46
N MET A 325 10.52 -23.45 -15.90
CA MET A 325 11.83 -23.69 -15.28
C MET A 325 12.71 -22.42 -15.37
N ASP A 326 12.78 -21.79 -16.54
CA ASP A 326 13.51 -20.54 -16.75
C ASP A 326 12.92 -19.36 -15.95
N MET A 327 11.59 -19.37 -15.75
CA MET A 327 10.90 -18.46 -14.85
C MET A 327 11.23 -18.70 -13.37
N LYS A 328 11.88 -19.83 -13.03
CA LYS A 328 12.04 -20.37 -11.67
C LYS A 328 10.70 -20.57 -10.96
N ARG A 329 9.77 -21.25 -11.63
CA ARG A 329 8.56 -21.76 -11.00
C ARG A 329 8.84 -23.12 -10.37
N GLU A 330 8.30 -23.33 -9.17
CA GLU A 330 8.43 -24.58 -8.40
C GLU A 330 7.25 -25.54 -8.70
N TYR A 331 6.69 -25.46 -9.91
CA TYR A 331 5.60 -26.29 -10.39
C TYR A 331 5.73 -26.49 -11.90
N CYS A 332 5.13 -27.57 -12.40
CA CYS A 332 4.96 -27.87 -13.82
C CYS A 332 3.52 -27.62 -14.29
N VAL A 333 3.28 -27.75 -15.59
CA VAL A 333 1.95 -27.60 -16.18
C VAL A 333 0.99 -28.68 -15.68
N ALA A 334 1.49 -29.89 -15.41
CA ALA A 334 0.67 -30.98 -14.87
C ALA A 334 0.15 -30.64 -13.46
N ASP A 335 0.97 -30.00 -12.62
CA ASP A 335 0.56 -29.53 -11.30
C ASP A 335 -0.56 -28.49 -11.39
N PHE A 336 -0.43 -27.53 -12.31
CA PHE A 336 -1.48 -26.55 -12.57
C PHE A 336 -2.79 -27.22 -13.03
N LYS A 337 -2.70 -28.15 -14.00
CA LYS A 337 -3.87 -28.90 -14.49
C LYS A 337 -4.54 -29.66 -13.35
N HIS A 338 -3.77 -30.33 -12.50
CA HIS A 338 -4.29 -31.06 -11.35
C HIS A 338 -5.09 -30.15 -10.40
N VAL A 339 -4.56 -28.96 -10.05
CA VAL A 339 -5.28 -27.98 -9.23
C VAL A 339 -6.62 -27.59 -9.88
N VAL A 340 -6.59 -27.25 -11.17
CA VAL A 340 -7.80 -26.77 -11.87
C VAL A 340 -8.84 -27.88 -12.03
N ASP A 341 -8.43 -29.06 -12.45
CA ASP A 341 -9.32 -30.19 -12.69
C ASP A 341 -9.97 -30.66 -11.39
N PHE A 342 -9.19 -30.80 -10.32
CA PHE A 342 -9.69 -31.18 -9.01
C PHE A 342 -10.71 -30.16 -8.47
N LEU A 343 -10.41 -28.86 -8.56
CA LEU A 343 -11.32 -27.83 -8.08
C LEU A 343 -12.60 -27.76 -8.91
N LYS A 344 -12.52 -27.94 -10.24
CA LYS A 344 -13.70 -28.01 -11.11
C LYS A 344 -14.60 -29.20 -10.77
N GLU A 345 -14.03 -30.32 -10.38
CA GLU A 345 -14.76 -31.53 -9.97
C GLU A 345 -15.41 -31.34 -8.59
N GLN A 346 -14.64 -30.86 -7.60
CA GLN A 346 -15.09 -30.78 -6.20
C GLN A 346 -15.92 -29.53 -5.89
N VAL A 347 -15.80 -28.47 -6.68
CA VAL A 347 -16.52 -27.20 -6.49
C VAL A 347 -17.28 -26.87 -7.79
N PRO A 348 -18.48 -27.45 -7.99
CA PRO A 348 -19.24 -27.26 -9.22
C PRO A 348 -19.49 -25.78 -9.53
N GLY A 349 -19.11 -25.36 -10.75
CA GLY A 349 -19.27 -23.98 -11.23
C GLY A 349 -18.14 -23.02 -10.84
N ILE A 350 -17.10 -23.47 -10.14
CA ILE A 350 -15.97 -22.61 -9.75
C ILE A 350 -15.40 -21.83 -10.94
N THR A 351 -15.18 -20.53 -10.73
CA THR A 351 -14.45 -19.70 -11.69
C THR A 351 -12.96 -19.71 -11.37
N ILE A 352 -12.16 -20.18 -12.33
CA ILE A 352 -10.70 -20.07 -12.28
C ILE A 352 -10.24 -18.91 -13.15
N ALA A 353 -9.55 -17.96 -12.52
CA ALA A 353 -8.81 -16.91 -13.21
C ALA A 353 -7.33 -17.29 -13.30
N THR A 354 -6.65 -16.93 -14.39
CA THR A 354 -5.21 -17.17 -14.54
C THR A 354 -4.50 -16.02 -15.25
N ASP A 355 -3.19 -15.93 -15.08
CA ASP A 355 -2.30 -14.99 -15.79
C ASP A 355 -1.43 -15.75 -16.77
N ILE A 356 -1.19 -15.15 -17.94
CA ILE A 356 -0.22 -15.60 -18.93
C ILE A 356 0.73 -14.45 -19.27
N ILE A 357 2.02 -14.76 -19.36
CA ILE A 357 3.09 -13.85 -19.82
C ILE A 357 3.56 -14.33 -21.18
N CYS A 358 3.18 -13.64 -22.25
CA CYS A 358 3.64 -13.94 -23.61
C CYS A 358 5.04 -13.36 -23.84
N GLY A 359 5.89 -14.13 -24.50
CA GLY A 359 7.19 -13.68 -24.98
C GLY A 359 8.24 -13.61 -23.89
N PHE A 360 8.18 -14.52 -22.91
CA PHE A 360 9.25 -14.67 -21.94
C PHE A 360 10.60 -14.94 -22.65
N PRO A 361 11.74 -14.46 -22.13
CA PRO A 361 13.05 -14.71 -22.76
C PRO A 361 13.31 -16.21 -22.95
N GLY A 362 13.66 -16.63 -24.17
CA GLY A 362 13.81 -18.03 -24.54
C GLY A 362 12.55 -18.74 -25.08
N GLU A 363 11.34 -18.15 -24.96
CA GLU A 363 10.09 -18.77 -25.41
C GLU A 363 10.06 -19.01 -26.93
N THR A 364 9.97 -20.29 -27.33
CA THR A 364 9.86 -20.74 -28.72
C THR A 364 8.42 -20.73 -29.23
N ASP A 365 8.22 -20.99 -30.52
CA ASP A 365 6.87 -21.09 -31.08
C ASP A 365 6.12 -22.35 -30.60
N ALA A 366 6.85 -23.44 -30.32
CA ALA A 366 6.26 -24.65 -29.72
C ALA A 366 5.75 -24.37 -28.30
N ASP A 367 6.55 -23.68 -27.47
CA ASP A 367 6.14 -23.30 -26.11
C ASP A 367 4.88 -22.41 -26.10
N PHE A 368 4.79 -21.51 -27.08
CA PHE A 368 3.62 -20.65 -27.22
C PHE A 368 2.38 -21.44 -27.66
N GLU A 369 2.55 -22.41 -28.57
CA GLU A 369 1.43 -23.25 -29.02
C GLU A 369 0.89 -24.14 -27.88
N GLU A 370 1.76 -24.67 -27.00
CA GLU A 370 1.32 -25.37 -25.78
C GLU A 370 0.43 -24.47 -24.90
N THR A 371 0.80 -23.19 -24.79
CA THR A 371 0.03 -22.18 -24.05
C THR A 371 -1.33 -21.91 -24.71
N MET A 372 -1.37 -21.83 -26.04
CA MET A 372 -2.62 -21.68 -26.79
C MET A 372 -3.53 -22.89 -26.56
N GLU A 373 -2.98 -24.11 -26.58
CA GLU A 373 -3.76 -25.34 -26.38
C GLU A 373 -4.34 -25.45 -24.97
N LEU A 374 -3.59 -25.04 -23.94
CA LEU A 374 -4.12 -24.93 -22.59
C LEU A 374 -5.34 -23.98 -22.53
N VAL A 375 -5.29 -22.84 -23.21
CA VAL A 375 -6.42 -21.90 -23.21
C VAL A 375 -7.60 -22.42 -24.03
N ARG A 376 -7.35 -23.14 -25.13
CA ARG A 376 -8.41 -23.79 -25.93
C ARG A 376 -9.15 -24.86 -25.13
N SER A 377 -8.43 -25.68 -24.38
CA SER A 377 -9.00 -26.77 -23.58
C SER A 377 -9.80 -26.26 -22.38
N TYR A 378 -9.25 -25.33 -21.61
CA TYR A 378 -9.90 -24.87 -20.37
C TYR A 378 -10.94 -23.78 -20.55
N ARG A 379 -10.87 -22.98 -21.65
CA ARG A 379 -11.76 -21.85 -21.95
C ARG A 379 -12.03 -20.95 -20.74
N PHE A 380 -10.96 -20.49 -20.09
CA PHE A 380 -11.05 -19.71 -18.85
C PHE A 380 -12.00 -18.51 -18.96
N PRO A 381 -12.90 -18.28 -17.98
CA PRO A 381 -13.76 -17.09 -17.97
C PRO A 381 -12.97 -15.78 -17.80
N SER A 382 -11.89 -15.82 -17.01
CA SER A 382 -11.04 -14.66 -16.72
C SER A 382 -9.57 -14.98 -17.01
N LEU A 383 -9.02 -14.34 -18.04
CA LEU A 383 -7.64 -14.54 -18.46
C LEU A 383 -6.88 -13.20 -18.52
N PHE A 384 -5.82 -13.08 -17.72
CA PHE A 384 -4.95 -11.90 -17.71
C PHE A 384 -3.76 -12.13 -18.64
N ILE A 385 -3.86 -11.60 -19.86
CA ILE A 385 -2.81 -11.72 -20.88
C ILE A 385 -1.87 -10.52 -20.75
N ASN A 386 -0.60 -10.77 -20.42
CA ASN A 386 0.43 -9.75 -20.32
C ASN A 386 1.57 -10.05 -21.28
N GLN A 387 2.19 -9.01 -21.83
CA GLN A 387 3.45 -9.11 -22.54
C GLN A 387 4.61 -9.11 -21.55
N PHE A 388 5.66 -9.92 -21.79
CA PHE A 388 6.89 -9.83 -21.02
C PHE A 388 7.62 -8.51 -21.25
N TYR A 389 7.99 -7.85 -20.16
CA TYR A 389 8.86 -6.69 -20.18
C TYR A 389 10.07 -6.91 -19.25
N PRO A 390 11.29 -6.72 -19.75
CA PRO A 390 12.49 -6.86 -18.94
C PRO A 390 12.53 -5.76 -17.89
N ARG A 391 12.66 -6.14 -16.62
CA ARG A 391 12.75 -5.20 -15.49
C ARG A 391 14.21 -5.06 -15.07
N PRO A 392 14.78 -3.84 -14.99
CA PRO A 392 16.18 -3.65 -14.62
C PRO A 392 16.56 -4.36 -13.31
N GLY A 393 17.63 -5.16 -13.32
CA GLY A 393 18.10 -5.89 -12.14
C GLY A 393 17.47 -7.27 -11.91
N THR A 394 16.50 -7.71 -12.72
CA THR A 394 16.00 -9.10 -12.64
C THR A 394 16.84 -10.04 -13.53
N PRO A 395 16.99 -11.33 -13.17
CA PRO A 395 17.69 -12.30 -14.02
C PRO A 395 17.15 -12.36 -15.45
N ALA A 396 15.82 -12.39 -15.61
CA ALA A 396 15.16 -12.45 -16.92
C ALA A 396 15.44 -11.23 -17.81
N ALA A 397 15.85 -10.09 -17.24
CA ALA A 397 16.23 -8.92 -18.03
C ALA A 397 17.59 -9.08 -18.73
N LYS A 398 18.41 -10.03 -18.30
CA LYS A 398 19.74 -10.33 -18.88
C LYS A 398 19.73 -11.51 -19.84
N MET A 399 18.61 -12.24 -19.93
CA MET A 399 18.42 -13.36 -20.85
C MET A 399 18.20 -12.86 -22.28
N ASP A 400 18.36 -13.76 -23.25
CA ASP A 400 18.11 -13.46 -24.66
C ASP A 400 16.63 -13.18 -24.92
N GLN A 401 16.34 -11.95 -25.34
CA GLN A 401 14.97 -11.44 -25.43
C GLN A 401 14.30 -11.88 -26.72
N VAL A 402 13.06 -12.33 -26.61
CA VAL A 402 12.18 -12.51 -27.78
C VAL A 402 11.94 -11.13 -28.45
N PRO A 403 12.00 -11.03 -29.79
CA PRO A 403 11.77 -9.78 -30.50
C PRO A 403 10.41 -9.16 -30.19
N ALA A 404 10.35 -7.83 -30.06
CA ALA A 404 9.13 -7.12 -29.67
C ALA A 404 7.93 -7.39 -30.60
N GLN A 405 8.18 -7.56 -31.91
CA GLN A 405 7.15 -7.91 -32.88
C GLN A 405 6.52 -9.28 -32.60
N VAL A 406 7.33 -10.28 -32.24
CA VAL A 406 6.86 -11.63 -31.89
C VAL A 406 6.04 -11.58 -30.60
N LYS A 407 6.53 -10.86 -29.57
CA LYS A 407 5.76 -10.67 -28.32
C LYS A 407 4.38 -10.08 -28.59
N LYS A 408 4.31 -9.02 -29.40
CA LYS A 408 3.06 -8.36 -29.80
C LYS A 408 2.14 -9.29 -30.59
N GLN A 409 2.70 -10.07 -31.50
CA GLN A 409 1.94 -11.04 -32.30
C GLN A 409 1.33 -12.13 -31.42
N ARG A 410 2.13 -12.77 -30.55
CA ARG A 410 1.66 -13.78 -29.58
C ARG A 410 0.57 -13.26 -28.66
N THR A 411 0.75 -12.07 -28.08
CA THR A 411 -0.28 -11.44 -27.25
C THR A 411 -1.57 -11.18 -28.04
N LYS A 412 -1.47 -10.76 -29.31
CA LYS A 412 -2.65 -10.53 -30.17
C LYS A 412 -3.38 -11.84 -30.49
N GLU A 413 -2.66 -12.91 -30.81
CA GLU A 413 -3.23 -14.23 -31.11
C GLU A 413 -3.94 -14.83 -29.90
N LEU A 414 -3.27 -14.82 -28.74
CA LEU A 414 -3.87 -15.30 -27.49
C LEU A 414 -5.10 -14.47 -27.09
N SER A 415 -5.04 -13.16 -27.31
CA SER A 415 -6.20 -12.28 -27.10
C SER A 415 -7.34 -12.64 -28.05
N ALA A 416 -7.05 -12.88 -29.34
CA ALA A 416 -8.06 -13.27 -30.31
C ALA A 416 -8.72 -14.61 -29.93
N LEU A 417 -7.93 -15.59 -29.49
CA LEU A 417 -8.45 -16.85 -28.97
C LEU A 417 -9.34 -16.63 -27.73
N PHE A 418 -8.90 -15.82 -26.77
CA PHE A 418 -9.71 -15.53 -25.60
C PHE A 418 -11.04 -14.88 -26.00
N HIS A 419 -11.06 -13.96 -26.97
CA HIS A 419 -12.30 -13.32 -27.44
C HIS A 419 -13.15 -14.20 -28.36
N SER A 420 -12.65 -15.36 -28.82
CA SER A 420 -13.40 -16.24 -29.73
C SER A 420 -14.47 -17.07 -29.02
N TYR A 421 -14.49 -17.07 -27.68
CA TYR A 421 -15.50 -17.78 -26.90
C TYR A 421 -16.13 -16.91 -25.81
N ASN A 422 -17.40 -17.19 -25.53
CA ASN A 422 -18.12 -16.63 -24.40
C ASN A 422 -18.21 -17.66 -23.26
N PRO A 423 -17.83 -17.28 -22.03
CA PRO A 423 -17.87 -18.20 -20.90
C PRO A 423 -19.27 -18.32 -20.27
N TYR A 424 -20.16 -17.34 -20.48
CA TYR A 424 -21.40 -17.21 -19.69
C TYR A 424 -22.69 -17.52 -20.45
N ASP A 425 -22.65 -17.92 -21.72
CA ASP A 425 -23.87 -18.11 -22.54
C ASP A 425 -24.83 -19.14 -21.92
N HIS A 426 -24.29 -20.17 -21.27
CA HIS A 426 -25.06 -21.21 -20.58
C HIS A 426 -25.81 -20.71 -19.32
N LYS A 427 -25.50 -19.50 -18.83
CA LYS A 427 -26.13 -18.88 -17.66
C LYS A 427 -27.41 -18.11 -17.99
N VAL A 428 -27.67 -17.84 -19.26
CA VAL A 428 -28.87 -17.10 -19.67
C VAL A 428 -30.11 -17.93 -19.36
N GLY A 429 -31.08 -17.33 -18.68
CA GLY A 429 -32.28 -17.98 -18.18
C GLY A 429 -32.14 -18.55 -16.76
N GLU A 430 -30.94 -18.57 -16.18
CA GLU A 430 -30.76 -18.95 -14.77
C GLU A 430 -31.23 -17.84 -13.83
N ARG A 431 -31.72 -18.25 -12.66
CA ARG A 431 -31.99 -17.37 -11.52
C ARG A 431 -30.83 -17.45 -10.54
N GLN A 432 -30.28 -16.32 -10.15
CA GLN A 432 -29.07 -16.25 -9.32
C GLN A 432 -29.17 -15.18 -8.23
N HIS A 433 -28.50 -15.40 -7.11
CA HIS A 433 -28.28 -14.39 -6.09
C HIS A 433 -27.00 -13.60 -6.39
N VAL A 434 -27.08 -12.27 -6.29
CA VAL A 434 -25.96 -11.37 -6.58
C VAL A 434 -25.81 -10.30 -5.49
N LEU A 435 -24.58 -10.06 -5.06
CA LEU A 435 -24.24 -9.02 -4.10
C LEU A 435 -23.85 -7.74 -4.83
N VAL A 436 -24.58 -6.64 -4.59
CA VAL A 436 -24.37 -5.36 -5.28
C VAL A 436 -23.38 -4.49 -4.50
N THR A 437 -22.14 -4.37 -4.97
CA THR A 437 -21.09 -3.59 -4.26
C THR A 437 -20.58 -2.38 -5.03
N GLU A 438 -20.75 -2.35 -6.35
CA GLU A 438 -20.09 -1.37 -7.21
C GLU A 438 -21.04 -0.68 -8.19
N GLU A 439 -20.55 0.39 -8.81
CA GLU A 439 -21.24 1.13 -9.86
C GLU A 439 -20.46 1.00 -11.17
N SER A 440 -21.18 0.81 -12.26
CA SER A 440 -20.59 0.73 -13.60
C SER A 440 -19.89 2.04 -13.99
N PHE A 441 -18.89 1.94 -14.88
CA PHE A 441 -18.12 3.10 -15.33
C PHE A 441 -18.97 4.17 -16.04
N ASP A 442 -20.01 3.75 -16.76
CA ASP A 442 -20.96 4.66 -17.42
C ASP A 442 -22.09 5.14 -16.49
N ALA A 443 -22.06 4.74 -15.22
CA ALA A 443 -23.03 5.06 -14.18
C ALA A 443 -24.48 4.65 -14.49
N LYS A 444 -24.71 3.75 -15.45
CA LYS A 444 -26.08 3.32 -15.84
C LYS A 444 -26.58 2.12 -15.05
N PHE A 445 -25.66 1.24 -14.65
CA PHE A 445 -25.94 0.02 -13.91
C PHE A 445 -25.20 -0.02 -12.58
N TYR A 446 -25.68 -0.83 -11.65
CA TYR A 446 -24.82 -1.35 -10.59
C TYR A 446 -24.14 -2.62 -11.04
N VAL A 447 -22.96 -2.85 -10.46
CA VAL A 447 -22.15 -4.04 -10.68
C VAL A 447 -22.30 -4.92 -9.44
N ALA A 448 -22.82 -6.12 -9.66
CA ALA A 448 -23.02 -7.12 -8.65
C ALA A 448 -22.21 -8.39 -8.97
N HIS A 449 -21.95 -9.22 -7.96
CA HIS A 449 -21.24 -10.48 -8.14
C HIS A 449 -22.06 -11.65 -7.61
N ASN A 450 -22.16 -12.71 -8.41
CA ASN A 450 -22.77 -13.98 -7.97
C ASN A 450 -21.79 -14.82 -7.14
N LYS A 451 -22.21 -16.01 -6.70
CA LYS A 451 -21.38 -16.97 -5.93
C LYS A 451 -20.05 -17.32 -6.60
N PHE A 452 -19.94 -17.25 -7.93
CA PHE A 452 -18.72 -17.57 -8.69
C PHE A 452 -17.84 -16.35 -8.96
N TYR A 453 -18.18 -15.20 -8.34
CA TYR A 453 -17.53 -13.92 -8.55
C TYR A 453 -17.63 -13.40 -9.99
N GLU A 454 -18.68 -13.82 -10.70
CA GLU A 454 -18.96 -13.35 -12.06
C GLU A 454 -19.75 -12.05 -12.01
N GLN A 455 -19.42 -11.13 -12.92
CA GLN A 455 -20.00 -9.80 -12.95
C GLN A 455 -21.42 -9.83 -13.52
N VAL A 456 -22.40 -9.34 -12.75
CA VAL A 456 -23.80 -9.19 -13.17
C VAL A 456 -24.19 -7.71 -13.08
N LEU A 457 -24.53 -7.13 -14.24
CA LEU A 457 -25.06 -5.78 -14.34
C LEU A 457 -26.53 -5.78 -13.98
N VAL A 458 -26.89 -4.95 -13.00
CA VAL A 458 -28.27 -4.80 -12.54
C VAL A 458 -28.75 -3.35 -12.71
N PRO A 459 -30.03 -3.11 -13.06
CA PRO A 459 -30.58 -1.76 -13.13
C PRO A 459 -30.39 -1.01 -11.81
N LYS A 460 -30.11 0.29 -11.91
CA LYS A 460 -29.93 1.12 -10.72
C LYS A 460 -31.23 1.28 -9.94
N ASN A 461 -31.21 0.82 -8.70
CA ASN A 461 -32.15 1.19 -7.65
C ASN A 461 -31.35 1.41 -6.36
N SER A 462 -31.46 2.60 -5.75
CA SER A 462 -30.76 2.96 -4.51
C SER A 462 -30.92 1.93 -3.39
N GLU A 463 -32.02 1.18 -3.39
CA GLU A 463 -32.29 0.15 -2.40
C GLU A 463 -31.42 -1.09 -2.53
N PHE A 464 -30.75 -1.33 -3.67
CA PHE A 464 -29.96 -2.55 -3.91
C PHE A 464 -28.52 -2.43 -3.44
N ARG A 465 -27.97 -1.22 -3.32
CA ARG A 465 -26.55 -1.03 -3.00
C ARG A 465 -26.21 -1.61 -1.63
N GLY A 466 -25.18 -2.45 -1.59
CA GLY A 466 -24.74 -3.15 -0.38
C GLY A 466 -25.61 -4.34 0.01
N LYS A 467 -26.52 -4.78 -0.86
CA LYS A 467 -27.50 -5.83 -0.58
C LYS A 467 -27.38 -7.00 -1.54
N MET A 468 -27.84 -8.16 -1.08
CA MET A 468 -27.99 -9.37 -1.89
C MET A 468 -29.38 -9.36 -2.51
N ILE A 469 -29.45 -9.54 -3.83
CA ILE A 469 -30.70 -9.58 -4.58
C ILE A 469 -30.74 -10.81 -5.49
N GLU A 470 -31.95 -11.27 -5.79
CA GLU A 470 -32.17 -12.33 -6.76
C GLU A 470 -32.48 -11.73 -8.13
N VAL A 471 -31.84 -12.27 -9.17
CA VAL A 471 -31.94 -11.79 -10.54
C VAL A 471 -32.16 -12.95 -11.52
N ASP A 472 -32.97 -12.70 -12.55
CA ASP A 472 -33.06 -13.56 -13.72
C ASP A 472 -32.04 -13.06 -14.77
N ILE A 473 -31.09 -13.91 -15.15
CA ILE A 473 -30.08 -13.57 -16.16
C ILE A 473 -30.72 -13.60 -17.55
N TYR A 474 -30.67 -12.48 -18.29
CA TYR A 474 -31.32 -12.36 -19.60
C TYR A 474 -30.34 -12.10 -20.75
N GLU A 475 -29.10 -11.73 -20.47
CA GLU A 475 -28.07 -11.48 -21.48
C GLU A 475 -26.71 -11.84 -20.90
N ALA A 476 -25.86 -12.43 -21.73
CA ALA A 476 -24.46 -12.69 -21.42
C ALA A 476 -23.57 -11.98 -22.45
N GLY A 477 -22.52 -11.34 -21.96
CA GLY A 477 -21.42 -10.79 -22.75
C GLY A 477 -20.11 -11.48 -22.41
N LYS A 478 -19.01 -11.00 -23.00
CA LYS A 478 -17.67 -11.60 -22.78
C LYS A 478 -17.19 -11.53 -21.33
N HIS A 479 -17.50 -10.43 -20.64
CA HIS A 479 -16.96 -10.10 -19.31
C HIS A 479 -18.04 -9.90 -18.25
N TYR A 480 -19.32 -9.96 -18.62
CA TYR A 480 -20.42 -9.65 -17.75
C TYR A 480 -21.67 -10.41 -18.18
N MET A 481 -22.62 -10.51 -17.27
CA MET A 481 -24.02 -10.86 -17.55
C MET A 481 -24.91 -9.67 -17.21
N LYS A 482 -26.15 -9.65 -17.71
CA LYS A 482 -27.18 -8.71 -17.26
C LYS A 482 -28.28 -9.48 -16.56
N GLY A 483 -28.61 -9.02 -15.36
CA GLY A 483 -29.65 -9.58 -14.51
C GLY A 483 -30.83 -8.63 -14.39
N ARG A 484 -32.06 -9.17 -14.44
CA ARG A 484 -33.27 -8.43 -14.10
C ARG A 484 -33.67 -8.80 -12.67
N PRO A 485 -33.79 -7.84 -11.74
CA PRO A 485 -34.25 -8.11 -10.38
C PRO A 485 -35.63 -8.77 -10.38
N VAL A 486 -35.79 -9.81 -9.56
CA VAL A 486 -37.07 -10.50 -9.40
C VAL A 486 -37.96 -9.67 -8.47
N ALA A 487 -39.07 -9.15 -9.00
CA ALA A 487 -39.90 -8.15 -8.30
C ALA A 487 -40.47 -8.60 -6.93
N ALA A 488 -40.65 -9.90 -6.74
CA ALA A 488 -41.21 -10.48 -5.51
C ALA A 488 -40.14 -11.01 -4.53
N SER A 489 -38.85 -10.95 -4.89
CA SER A 489 -37.77 -11.52 -4.09
C SER A 489 -37.33 -10.54 -3.00
N PRO A 490 -37.19 -10.98 -1.74
CA PRO A 490 -36.76 -10.11 -0.65
C PRO A 490 -35.33 -9.63 -0.88
N VAL A 491 -35.13 -8.33 -0.75
CA VAL A 491 -33.79 -7.73 -0.77
C VAL A 491 -33.14 -7.96 0.59
N PHE A 492 -32.10 -8.78 0.63
CA PHE A 492 -31.42 -9.15 1.86
C PHE A 492 -30.25 -8.21 2.15
N THR A 493 -30.15 -7.67 3.36
CA THR A 493 -29.04 -6.78 3.77
C THR A 493 -28.03 -7.59 4.57
N PRO A 494 -26.83 -7.88 4.02
CA PRO A 494 -25.82 -8.65 4.74
C PRO A 494 -25.22 -7.94 5.94
N SER A 495 -25.19 -6.61 5.89
CA SER A 495 -24.42 -5.86 6.84
C SER A 495 -25.14 -5.71 8.18
N ILE A 496 -24.38 -5.85 9.27
CA ILE A 496 -24.87 -5.70 10.64
C ILE A 496 -25.03 -4.20 10.99
N ALA A 497 -24.37 -3.31 10.26
CA ALA A 497 -24.38 -1.87 10.49
C ALA A 497 -24.52 -1.08 9.18
N GLN A 498 -24.77 0.22 9.27
CA GLN A 498 -24.71 1.09 8.10
C GLN A 498 -23.25 1.28 7.65
N PRO A 499 -22.96 1.15 6.34
CA PRO A 499 -21.63 1.44 5.80
C PRO A 499 -21.19 2.86 6.11
N LEU A 500 -19.91 3.03 6.44
CA LEU A 500 -19.28 4.35 6.52
C LEU A 500 -19.49 5.13 5.21
N LEU A 501 -19.58 6.46 5.31
CA LEU A 501 -19.67 7.30 4.12
C LEU A 501 -18.32 7.35 3.40
N LYS A 502 -18.35 7.58 2.08
CA LYS A 502 -17.13 7.77 1.28
C LYS A 502 -16.26 8.88 1.90
N GLY A 503 -15.00 8.55 2.20
CA GLY A 503 -14.05 9.48 2.81
C GLY A 503 -14.02 9.46 4.34
N GLN A 504 -14.92 8.74 5.01
CA GLN A 504 -14.84 8.53 6.46
C GLN A 504 -13.73 7.56 6.84
N VAL A 505 -13.17 7.78 8.03
CA VAL A 505 -12.05 7.02 8.56
C VAL A 505 -12.56 5.80 9.34
N SER A 506 -12.22 4.61 8.87
CA SER A 506 -12.35 3.32 9.57
C SER A 506 -11.28 3.19 10.66
N GLY A 507 -11.52 2.34 11.66
CA GLY A 507 -10.50 2.01 12.67
C GLY A 507 -10.44 2.98 13.85
N LEU A 508 -11.33 3.96 13.91
CA LEU A 508 -11.47 4.85 15.07
C LEU A 508 -12.44 4.24 16.08
N THR A 509 -12.03 4.12 17.34
CA THR A 509 -12.95 3.80 18.44
C THR A 509 -14.06 4.86 18.51
N GLN A 510 -15.28 4.50 18.92
CA GLN A 510 -16.41 5.46 19.01
C GLN A 510 -16.06 6.75 19.78
N VAL A 511 -15.18 6.66 20.78
CA VAL A 511 -14.67 7.80 21.55
C VAL A 511 -13.83 8.74 20.68
N SER A 512 -12.93 8.22 19.83
CA SER A 512 -12.09 9.02 18.95
C SER A 512 -12.86 9.60 17.75
N ALA A 513 -13.87 8.89 17.25
CA ALA A 513 -14.79 9.40 16.24
C ALA A 513 -15.60 10.61 16.74
N ASN A 514 -16.16 10.54 17.95
CA ASN A 514 -16.91 11.65 18.55
C ASN A 514 -16.05 12.91 18.79
N LEU A 515 -14.78 12.72 19.19
CA LEU A 515 -13.80 13.81 19.31
C LEU A 515 -13.48 14.47 17.95
N MET A 516 -13.53 13.74 16.83
CA MET A 516 -13.39 14.34 15.50
C MET A 516 -14.61 15.15 15.08
N PHE A 517 -15.82 14.65 15.33
CA PHE A 517 -17.07 15.36 15.01
C PHE A 517 -17.24 16.64 15.85
N LEU A 518 -16.87 16.62 17.13
CA LEU A 518 -16.95 17.80 18.01
C LEU A 518 -15.90 18.87 17.71
N ASN A 519 -14.79 18.51 17.05
CA ASN A 519 -13.71 19.43 16.68
C ASN A 519 -14.00 20.28 15.42
N GLY A 520 -15.22 20.21 14.88
CA GLY A 520 -15.71 21.11 13.83
C GLY A 520 -16.05 22.52 14.31
N SER A 521 -16.09 22.75 15.63
CA SER A 521 -16.53 24.03 16.20
C SER A 521 -15.93 24.31 17.59
N SER A 522 -14.62 24.55 17.68
CA SER A 522 -14.00 25.51 18.63
C SER A 522 -12.46 25.45 18.52
N ILE A 523 -11.82 26.61 18.66
CA ILE A 523 -10.38 26.83 18.38
C ILE A 523 -9.47 26.46 19.58
N PHE A 524 -9.99 25.96 20.68
CA PHE A 524 -9.22 25.66 21.89
C PHE A 524 -9.72 24.33 22.49
N PRO A 525 -9.24 23.16 22.00
CA PRO A 525 -8.13 22.48 22.68
C PRO A 525 -7.34 21.53 21.74
N ARG A 526 -6.60 22.03 20.74
CA ARG A 526 -5.82 21.16 19.82
C ARG A 526 -4.35 20.98 20.19
N ILE A 527 -3.79 21.87 21.01
CA ILE A 527 -2.38 21.80 21.46
C ILE A 527 -2.19 20.79 22.61
N LEU A 528 -3.22 20.56 23.43
CA LEU A 528 -3.13 19.68 24.61
C LEU A 528 -3.10 18.20 24.22
N VAL A 529 -3.78 17.80 23.13
CA VAL A 529 -3.79 16.42 22.63
C VAL A 529 -2.43 16.04 22.04
N LEU A 530 -1.81 16.95 21.30
CA LEU A 530 -0.43 16.80 20.80
C LEU A 530 0.58 16.70 21.94
N LYS A 531 0.42 17.48 23.01
CA LYS A 531 1.33 17.46 24.16
C LYS A 531 1.19 16.17 24.99
N LEU A 532 -0.04 15.70 25.24
CA LEU A 532 -0.29 14.46 25.98
C LEU A 532 0.12 13.20 25.22
N GLN A 533 -0.01 13.17 23.88
CA GLN A 533 0.46 12.02 23.07
C GLN A 533 1.97 12.00 22.86
N LEU A 534 2.65 13.15 22.99
CA LEU A 534 4.11 13.23 22.99
C LEU A 534 4.70 12.88 24.36
N GLU A 535 4.11 13.38 25.46
CA GLU A 535 4.58 13.10 26.83
C GLU A 535 4.39 11.62 27.22
N SER A 536 3.30 10.96 26.81
CA SER A 536 3.10 9.52 27.09
C SER A 536 3.98 8.57 26.27
N ARG A 537 4.73 9.08 25.28
CA ARG A 537 5.64 8.28 24.43
C ARG A 537 7.13 8.53 24.72
N LEU A 538 7.44 9.57 25.50
CA LEU A 538 8.82 9.93 25.86
C LEU A 538 9.27 9.37 27.21
N GLU A 539 8.37 8.85 28.06
CA GLU A 539 8.74 8.31 29.37
C GLU A 539 9.55 6.99 29.35
N ASN A 540 9.79 6.38 28.18
CA ASN A 540 10.52 5.11 28.12
C ASN A 540 11.88 5.11 27.44
N GLN A 541 12.40 6.25 26.95
CA GLN A 541 13.80 6.32 26.52
C GLN A 541 14.35 7.75 26.63
N LEU A 542 15.52 7.87 27.26
CA LEU A 542 16.48 9.00 27.29
C LEU A 542 16.44 9.88 28.55
N THR A 543 17.36 9.57 29.47
CA THR A 543 17.85 10.47 30.50
C THR A 543 18.80 11.49 29.85
N PHE A 544 18.43 12.77 29.81
CA PHE A 544 19.36 13.86 29.46
C PHE A 544 19.74 14.65 30.71
N TYR A 545 21.04 14.71 31.02
CA TYR A 545 21.62 15.62 32.00
C TYR A 545 21.57 17.06 31.46
N PHE A 546 20.99 17.98 32.22
CA PHE A 546 21.14 19.43 32.01
C PHE A 546 21.74 20.08 33.26
N MET A 547 22.84 20.81 33.08
CA MET A 547 23.35 21.79 34.05
C MET A 547 22.42 23.03 34.07
N PRO A 548 22.13 23.65 35.23
CA PRO A 548 21.19 24.76 35.32
C PRO A 548 21.90 26.14 35.27
N PRO A 549 21.23 27.20 34.77
CA PRO A 549 21.62 28.57 35.03
C PRO A 549 20.96 29.14 36.30
N SER A 550 21.49 30.28 36.71
CA SER A 550 21.60 30.82 38.06
C SER A 550 20.51 31.83 38.49
N ILE A 551 20.13 31.75 39.78
CA ILE A 551 19.70 32.78 40.76
C ILE A 551 18.28 33.40 40.66
N TRP A 552 17.40 33.16 41.66
CA TRP A 552 16.97 34.07 42.76
C TRP A 552 15.91 33.39 43.68
N PRO A 553 15.73 33.83 44.96
CA PRO A 553 15.69 32.94 46.14
C PRO A 553 14.35 32.92 46.91
N MET A 554 14.39 32.27 48.09
CA MET A 554 13.37 32.15 49.18
C MET A 554 12.37 31.01 49.04
N ALA A 555 11.84 30.40 50.09
CA ALA A 555 12.27 30.04 51.45
C ALA A 555 11.17 29.06 51.96
N LEU A 556 11.46 28.32 53.05
CA LEU A 556 10.57 27.45 53.87
C LEU A 556 10.81 25.93 53.67
N THR A 557 11.77 25.30 54.36
CA THR A 557 11.80 24.77 55.75
C THR A 557 10.87 23.60 56.09
N CYS A 558 11.52 22.49 56.53
CA CYS A 558 11.10 21.46 57.51
C CYS A 558 9.91 20.53 57.17
N LYS A 559 9.86 19.23 57.48
CA LYS A 559 10.75 18.23 58.14
C LYS A 559 10.10 16.82 57.92
N PRO A 560 10.76 15.70 58.31
CA PRO A 560 10.58 14.34 57.78
C PRO A 560 9.78 13.36 58.68
N GLY A 561 9.46 12.18 58.14
CA GLY A 561 9.05 10.96 58.88
C GLY A 561 9.27 9.73 58.00
N ILE A 562 10.37 8.97 58.15
CA ILE A 562 10.58 7.76 58.98
C ILE A 562 9.62 6.60 58.63
N GLN A 563 10.13 5.52 58.01
CA GLN A 563 10.32 4.21 58.65
C GLN A 563 11.10 3.23 57.73
N GLN A 564 12.11 2.58 58.32
CA GLN A 564 12.97 1.53 57.78
C GLN A 564 12.33 0.15 57.96
N ALA A 565 12.64 -0.81 57.07
CA ALA A 565 12.77 -2.22 57.42
C ALA A 565 13.68 -2.98 56.41
N GLU A 566 14.90 -3.27 56.88
CA GLU A 566 15.71 -4.51 56.79
C GLU A 566 15.97 -5.28 55.46
N LYS A 567 17.28 -5.37 55.13
CA LYS A 567 18.02 -6.38 54.32
C LYS A 567 18.35 -7.63 55.19
N PRO A 568 19.00 -8.76 54.76
CA PRO A 568 20.01 -8.98 53.68
C PRO A 568 19.97 -10.43 53.05
N PRO A 569 21.03 -11.05 52.46
CA PRO A 569 22.34 -10.61 51.94
C PRO A 569 22.68 -11.03 50.47
N LEU A 570 23.79 -10.49 49.97
CA LEU A 570 24.52 -10.84 48.73
C LEU A 570 25.30 -12.17 48.84
N PRO A 571 25.85 -12.69 47.72
CA PRO A 571 27.31 -12.66 47.60
C PRO A 571 27.87 -12.17 46.25
N LYS A 572 29.13 -11.71 46.34
CA LYS A 572 30.08 -11.31 45.27
C LYS A 572 30.48 -12.56 44.44
N SER A 573 30.92 -12.53 43.17
CA SER A 573 32.12 -11.84 42.65
C SER A 573 32.29 -12.01 41.12
N SER A 574 32.93 -11.00 40.51
CA SER A 574 33.90 -11.02 39.39
C SER A 574 33.59 -11.76 38.07
N CYS A 575 33.52 -11.04 36.95
CA CYS A 575 34.67 -10.83 36.05
C CYS A 575 34.28 -9.93 34.86
N CYS A 576 35.21 -9.05 34.52
CA CYS A 576 35.13 -8.10 33.41
C CYS A 576 35.56 -8.80 32.11
N SER A 577 34.73 -8.77 31.07
CA SER A 577 35.22 -8.90 29.70
C SER A 577 34.39 -8.00 28.77
N TYR A 578 35.14 -7.12 28.11
CA TYR A 578 34.75 -6.17 27.09
C TYR A 578 34.01 -6.88 25.94
N VAL A 579 32.78 -6.45 25.61
CA VAL A 579 32.14 -6.78 24.33
C VAL A 579 31.64 -5.50 23.68
N ASP A 580 32.26 -5.26 22.53
CA ASP A 580 32.08 -4.20 21.55
C ASP A 580 30.60 -3.99 21.17
N ARG A 581 30.01 -2.85 21.58
CA ARG A 581 28.67 -2.41 21.14
C ARG A 581 28.82 -1.67 19.81
N ARG A 582 28.62 -2.39 18.71
CA ARG A 582 28.28 -1.75 17.43
C ARG A 582 26.87 -1.18 17.51
N HIS A 583 26.78 0.13 17.40
CA HIS A 583 25.57 0.92 17.31
C HIS A 583 24.65 0.46 16.17
N LEU A 584 23.36 0.27 16.47
CA LEU A 584 22.26 0.28 15.52
C LEU A 584 22.09 1.72 15.01
N ALA A 585 22.64 2.00 13.83
CA ALA A 585 22.41 3.25 13.12
C ALA A 585 21.12 3.15 12.30
N PHE A 586 20.10 3.93 12.69
CA PHE A 586 19.01 4.30 11.79
C PHE A 586 19.55 5.35 10.80
N SER A 587 19.48 5.07 9.50
CA SER A 587 19.78 6.08 8.47
C SER A 587 18.49 6.83 8.15
N LEU A 588 18.29 7.97 8.80
CA LEU A 588 17.32 8.98 8.40
C LEU A 588 18.11 10.05 7.65
N THR A 589 18.17 9.94 6.32
CA THR A 589 18.88 10.92 5.49
C THR A 589 17.94 12.08 5.18
N VAL A 590 18.08 13.18 5.93
CA VAL A 590 17.47 14.47 5.60
C VAL A 590 18.48 15.27 4.80
N THR A 591 18.10 15.71 3.60
CA THR A 591 18.90 16.63 2.78
C THR A 591 18.17 17.95 2.69
N ALA A 592 18.82 19.03 3.13
CA ALA A 592 18.35 20.40 2.91
C ALA A 592 18.83 20.87 1.52
N LYS A 593 18.00 21.66 0.83
CA LYS A 593 18.40 22.42 -0.35
C LYS A 593 19.06 23.72 0.05
#